data_AF-I9HI17-F1
#
_entry.id   AF-I9HI17-F1
#
_cell.length_a   1.000
_cell.length_b   1.000
_cell.length_c   1.000
_cell.angle_alpha   90.00
_cell.angle_beta   90.00
_cell.angle_gamma   90.00
#
_symmetry.space_group_name_H-M   'P 1'
#
loop_
_entity.id
_entity.type
_entity.pdbx_description
1 polymer ?
#
loop_
_entity_poly.entity_id
_entity_poly.type
_entity_poly.pdbx_seq_one_letter_code
_entity_poly.pdbx_strand_id
1 'polypeptide(L)'
;MKKTFLLISAFAATTTLLAQDDLVIYGDVTPDIVWNNFAGPTNVQEVDNPSPDAVNSTAKCISMNRPKETGGSDEIGWPWEGALSESFNVPNIAEYNSISMLVKKPYPGKVCLELQSPSGGSSMIYAEYTATDDSWQKLTFPIINVSGLGATGLTKILVEIHREDENNNDDFEDCIMYADEITLHKAMPEFGFNGEDKIAGGWIPFPGDEFSRKAGIVDNPDKTGINATDKCLWIKREKGDEVFSGAINRNLKVTDLNSFKCLTMMVKKSVAGPVSLELQSPGEEKKQILTAEYTEVGKWQKLYFTFPDNLLEGAPLQIIILQAHVVDTKEDDTFTEPMDVYVDELYLSNDAVSIPLLSKDPNEIVKTEIYDVRGMLVKTFGMGEEVSADNLEQGIYVVRQIDQDGNATVTKLMNK
;
A
#
# COMPACT_ATOMS: atom_id res chain seq x y z
N MET A 1 21.98 47.64 36.57
CA MET A 1 20.99 46.57 36.81
C MET A 1 20.49 46.07 35.47
N LYS A 2 20.98 44.90 35.03
CA LYS A 2 20.58 44.27 33.76
C LYS A 2 19.20 43.63 33.95
N LYS A 3 18.23 43.98 33.10
CA LYS A 3 16.92 43.34 33.03
C LYS A 3 17.06 42.10 32.14
N THR A 4 16.92 40.92 32.74
CA THR A 4 16.83 39.65 32.01
C THR A 4 15.40 39.47 31.54
N PHE A 5 15.20 39.42 30.21
CA PHE A 5 13.96 38.92 29.61
C PHE A 5 14.01 37.40 29.61
N LEU A 6 13.08 36.75 30.30
CA LEU A 6 12.84 35.32 30.18
C LEU A 6 11.95 35.11 28.95
N LEU A 7 12.50 34.58 27.85
CA LEU A 7 11.66 34.00 26.80
C LEU A 7 11.15 32.66 27.32
N ILE A 8 9.85 32.57 27.60
CA ILE A 8 9.17 31.30 27.77
C ILE A 8 8.81 30.83 26.36
N SER A 9 9.63 29.97 25.78
CA SER A 9 9.25 29.21 24.59
C SER A 9 8.18 28.20 25.00
N ALA A 10 6.93 28.49 24.67
CA ALA A 10 5.86 27.51 24.71
C ALA A 10 6.19 26.42 23.68
N PHE A 11 6.56 25.24 24.17
CA PHE A 11 6.56 24.04 23.33
C PHE A 11 5.12 23.82 22.88
N ALA A 12 4.86 24.00 21.59
CA ALA A 12 3.67 23.45 20.98
C ALA A 12 3.79 21.93 21.13
N ALA A 13 2.97 21.35 22.01
CA ALA A 13 2.78 19.92 22.03
C ALA A 13 2.18 19.54 20.67
N THR A 14 3.00 18.99 19.78
CA THR A 14 2.51 18.20 18.65
C THR A 14 1.84 17.00 19.29
N THR A 15 0.52 17.07 19.42
CA THR A 15 -0.29 15.89 19.71
C THR A 15 -0.16 15.00 18.48
N THR A 16 0.76 14.03 18.51
CA THR A 16 0.71 12.89 17.60
C THR A 16 -0.67 12.27 17.83
N LEU A 17 -1.50 12.32 16.79
CA LEU A 17 -2.75 11.59 16.77
C LEU A 17 -2.34 10.11 16.69
N LEU A 18 -2.05 9.48 17.84
CA LEU A 18 -2.01 8.03 17.90
C LEU A 18 -3.41 7.59 17.47
N ALA A 19 -3.49 6.86 16.36
CA ALA A 19 -4.73 6.19 15.97
C ALA A 19 -5.25 5.48 17.22
N GLN A 20 -6.49 5.76 17.61
CA GLN A 20 -7.08 5.44 18.91
C GLN A 20 -7.31 3.92 19.12
N ASP A 21 -6.58 3.07 18.41
CA ASP A 21 -6.92 1.69 18.12
C ASP A 21 -5.74 0.70 18.07
N ASP A 22 -4.50 1.13 18.31
CA ASP A 22 -3.34 0.24 18.32
C ASP A 22 -3.17 -0.49 19.66
N LEU A 23 -2.75 -1.75 19.61
CA LEU A 23 -2.45 -2.58 20.78
C LEU A 23 -0.97 -2.96 20.78
N VAL A 24 -0.19 -2.37 21.69
CA VAL A 24 1.21 -2.76 21.92
C VAL A 24 1.22 -4.10 22.67
N ILE A 25 1.89 -5.10 22.07
CA ILE A 25 2.11 -6.42 22.66
C ILE A 25 3.46 -6.48 23.36
N TYR A 26 4.49 -5.85 22.81
CA TYR A 26 5.83 -5.83 23.39
C TYR A 26 6.50 -4.48 23.11
N GLY A 27 7.25 -3.96 24.08
CA GLY A 27 7.92 -2.66 24.05
C GLY A 27 8.11 -2.10 25.46
N ASP A 28 8.62 -0.86 25.57
CA ASP A 28 8.92 -0.23 26.86
C ASP A 28 7.68 -0.07 27.79
N VAL A 29 6.47 -0.12 27.21
CA VAL A 29 5.20 0.07 27.93
C VAL A 29 4.51 -1.24 28.36
N THR A 30 5.08 -2.40 28.05
CA THR A 30 4.51 -3.74 28.37
C THR A 30 5.53 -4.64 29.07
N PRO A 31 5.96 -4.32 30.31
CA PRO A 31 7.06 -5.02 30.99
C PRO A 31 6.73 -6.45 31.45
N ASP A 32 5.45 -6.87 31.41
CA ASP A 32 5.00 -8.16 31.94
C ASP A 32 4.94 -9.27 30.87
N ILE A 33 5.46 -9.00 29.67
CA ILE A 33 5.38 -9.92 28.54
C ILE A 33 6.58 -10.86 28.57
N VAL A 34 6.30 -12.16 28.67
CA VAL A 34 7.31 -13.20 28.79
C VAL A 34 7.57 -13.83 27.43
N TRP A 35 8.84 -13.93 27.07
CA TRP A 35 9.33 -14.62 25.89
C TRP A 35 10.13 -15.85 26.29
N ASN A 36 9.80 -16.99 25.69
CA ASN A 36 10.44 -18.27 25.94
C ASN A 36 11.08 -18.81 24.67
N ASN A 37 12.09 -19.65 24.83
CA ASN A 37 12.62 -20.42 23.70
C ASN A 37 11.55 -21.38 23.16
N PHE A 38 11.39 -21.38 21.84
CA PHE A 38 10.56 -22.33 21.13
C PHE A 38 11.40 -23.16 20.15
N ALA A 39 11.43 -24.47 20.40
CA ALA A 39 12.20 -25.47 19.67
C ALA A 39 13.74 -25.25 19.67
N GLY A 40 14.48 -26.35 19.49
CA GLY A 40 15.93 -26.33 19.26
C GLY A 40 16.79 -25.58 20.30
N PRO A 41 18.05 -25.25 19.93
CA PRO A 41 19.03 -24.64 20.82
C PRO A 41 18.98 -23.10 20.83
N THR A 42 18.03 -22.48 20.14
CA THR A 42 17.93 -21.01 20.07
C THR A 42 17.86 -20.42 21.49
N ASN A 43 18.72 -19.46 21.80
CA ASN A 43 18.72 -18.79 23.09
C ASN A 43 17.90 -17.51 23.00
N VAL A 44 16.72 -17.51 23.62
CA VAL A 44 15.80 -16.38 23.68
C VAL A 44 15.94 -15.67 25.01
N GLN A 45 16.16 -14.37 24.98
CA GLN A 45 16.33 -13.54 26.18
C GLN A 45 15.96 -12.09 25.91
N GLU A 46 15.44 -11.40 26.91
CA GLU A 46 15.37 -9.94 26.90
C GLU A 46 16.74 -9.37 27.30
N VAL A 47 17.27 -8.46 26.47
CA VAL A 47 18.60 -7.86 26.64
C VAL A 47 18.51 -6.34 26.52
N ASP A 48 19.58 -5.63 26.90
CA ASP A 48 19.72 -4.21 26.56
C ASP A 48 19.70 -4.03 25.04
N ASN A 49 18.97 -3.03 24.56
CA ASN A 49 18.94 -2.68 23.14
C ASN A 49 20.40 -2.45 22.66
N PRO A 50 20.90 -3.25 21.70
CA PRO A 50 22.32 -3.27 21.33
C PRO A 50 22.77 -2.01 20.60
N SER A 51 21.83 -1.25 20.02
CA SER A 51 22.12 -0.03 19.27
C SER A 51 20.90 0.89 19.25
N PRO A 52 20.58 1.60 20.36
CA PRO A 52 19.48 2.54 20.37
C PRO A 52 19.74 3.69 19.40
N ASP A 53 18.77 3.99 18.56
CA ASP A 53 18.83 5.05 17.54
C ASP A 53 17.48 5.76 17.38
N ALA A 54 17.31 6.51 16.29
CA ALA A 54 16.06 7.24 16.02
C ALA A 54 14.92 6.32 15.56
N VAL A 55 15.21 5.10 15.12
CA VAL A 55 14.22 4.09 14.70
C VAL A 55 13.79 3.26 15.90
N ASN A 56 14.74 2.80 16.70
CA ASN A 56 14.48 2.10 17.95
C ASN A 56 15.20 2.77 19.14
N SER A 57 14.46 3.56 19.92
CA SER A 57 15.00 4.26 21.10
C SER A 57 14.75 3.54 22.43
N THR A 58 14.16 2.33 22.41
CA THR A 58 13.80 1.58 23.63
C THR A 58 15.04 1.14 24.41
N ALA A 59 14.86 0.82 25.68
CA ALA A 59 15.95 0.35 26.53
C ALA A 59 16.25 -1.15 26.36
N LYS A 60 15.22 -1.94 26.05
CA LYS A 60 15.27 -3.41 26.03
C LYS A 60 14.70 -3.94 24.73
N CYS A 61 15.16 -5.11 24.31
CA CYS A 61 14.57 -5.84 23.19
C CYS A 61 14.74 -7.35 23.39
N ILE A 62 13.97 -8.13 22.62
CA ILE A 62 14.15 -9.57 22.54
C ILE A 62 15.39 -9.85 21.70
N SER A 63 16.25 -10.75 22.18
CA SER A 63 17.34 -11.32 21.42
C SER A 63 17.12 -12.82 21.24
N MET A 64 17.27 -13.27 20.01
CA MET A 64 17.29 -14.67 19.62
C MET A 64 18.67 -14.96 19.04
N ASN A 65 19.41 -15.86 19.68
CA ASN A 65 20.72 -16.30 19.21
C ASN A 65 20.66 -17.80 18.90
N ARG A 66 20.75 -18.14 17.61
CA ARG A 66 20.82 -19.52 17.12
C ARG A 66 22.28 -19.83 16.77
N PRO A 67 22.96 -20.70 17.54
CA PRO A 67 24.34 -21.08 17.24
C PRO A 67 24.42 -21.92 15.96
N LYS A 68 25.54 -21.81 15.25
CA LYS A 68 25.92 -22.68 14.13
C LYS A 68 25.95 -24.13 14.58
N GLU A 69 25.51 -25.03 13.70
CA GLU A 69 25.60 -26.46 13.96
C GLU A 69 27.04 -26.89 14.29
N THR A 70 27.19 -27.59 15.41
CA THR A 70 28.33 -28.48 15.63
C THR A 70 27.83 -29.88 15.97
N GLY A 71 27.55 -30.68 14.94
CA GLY A 71 27.29 -32.11 15.07
C GLY A 71 25.84 -32.51 14.80
N GLY A 72 25.65 -33.36 13.79
CA GLY A 72 24.35 -33.79 13.27
C GLY A 72 23.49 -34.53 14.28
N SER A 73 22.45 -33.85 14.75
CA SER A 73 21.23 -34.46 15.23
C SER A 73 20.04 -33.80 14.55
N ASP A 74 19.13 -34.62 14.05
CA ASP A 74 17.92 -34.32 13.29
C ASP A 74 16.87 -33.45 14.05
N GLU A 75 17.26 -32.78 15.15
CA GLU A 75 16.40 -32.08 16.10
C GLU A 75 16.80 -30.61 16.36
N ILE A 76 17.80 -30.08 15.65
CA ILE A 76 18.38 -28.75 15.86
C ILE A 76 18.49 -28.03 14.50
N GLY A 77 18.11 -26.75 14.43
CA GLY A 77 18.18 -25.95 13.21
C GLY A 77 16.88 -25.87 12.42
N TRP A 78 15.74 -26.14 13.06
CA TRP A 78 14.46 -26.09 12.34
C TRP A 78 14.10 -24.64 11.98
N PRO A 79 13.48 -24.42 10.80
CA PRO A 79 13.11 -23.07 10.36
C PRO A 79 12.07 -22.38 11.26
N TRP A 80 11.45 -23.12 12.18
CA TRP A 80 10.44 -22.64 13.13
C TRP A 80 10.96 -22.42 14.55
N GLU A 81 12.28 -22.40 14.77
CA GLU A 81 12.83 -22.00 16.07
C GLU A 81 12.65 -20.50 16.31
N GLY A 82 12.55 -20.07 17.57
CA GLY A 82 12.47 -18.64 17.86
C GLY A 82 11.94 -18.28 19.23
N ALA A 83 11.43 -17.05 19.34
CA ALA A 83 10.88 -16.49 20.57
C ALA A 83 9.35 -16.64 20.60
N LEU A 84 8.83 -17.39 21.56
CA LEU A 84 7.39 -17.57 21.78
C LEU A 84 6.93 -16.78 23.01
N SER A 85 5.89 -15.98 22.84
CA SER A 85 5.13 -15.41 23.95
C SER A 85 3.71 -15.96 24.00
N GLU A 86 3.25 -16.26 25.22
CA GLU A 86 1.88 -16.70 25.55
C GLU A 86 1.25 -15.85 26.66
N SER A 87 1.90 -14.74 27.04
CA SER A 87 1.56 -13.92 28.21
C SER A 87 0.63 -12.75 27.89
N PHE A 88 -0.04 -12.79 26.75
CA PHE A 88 -0.98 -11.76 26.31
C PHE A 88 -2.25 -12.40 25.76
N ASN A 89 -3.31 -11.61 25.61
CA ASN A 89 -4.55 -12.07 25.01
C ASN A 89 -5.21 -10.95 24.21
N VAL A 90 -5.40 -11.20 22.91
CA VAL A 90 -6.19 -10.36 22.03
C VAL A 90 -7.52 -11.06 21.80
N PRO A 91 -8.67 -10.54 22.26
CA PRO A 91 -9.95 -11.27 22.21
C PRO A 91 -10.44 -11.58 20.79
N ASN A 92 -10.12 -10.73 19.82
CA ASN A 92 -10.59 -10.84 18.44
C ASN A 92 -9.51 -10.31 17.48
N ILE A 93 -8.77 -11.21 16.84
CA ILE A 93 -7.71 -10.80 15.91
C ILE A 93 -8.26 -10.18 14.62
N ALA A 94 -9.53 -10.46 14.28
CA ALA A 94 -10.16 -9.92 13.08
C ALA A 94 -10.44 -8.41 13.16
N GLU A 95 -10.34 -7.80 14.34
CA GLU A 95 -10.35 -6.34 14.50
C GLU A 95 -9.05 -5.70 14.01
N TYR A 96 -7.96 -6.47 14.00
CA TYR A 96 -6.65 -6.03 13.56
C TYR A 96 -6.40 -6.37 12.10
N ASN A 97 -5.45 -5.69 11.47
CA ASN A 97 -5.11 -5.88 10.07
C ASN A 97 -3.62 -6.06 9.81
N SER A 98 -2.79 -5.67 10.77
CA SER A 98 -1.35 -5.80 10.69
C SER A 98 -0.74 -5.85 12.08
N ILE A 99 0.46 -6.40 12.14
CA ILE A 99 1.38 -6.29 13.27
C ILE A 99 2.60 -5.52 12.76
N SER A 100 3.10 -4.54 13.49
CA SER A 100 4.45 -4.04 13.27
C SER A 100 5.41 -4.57 14.33
N MET A 101 6.68 -4.66 13.96
CA MET A 101 7.78 -5.08 14.83
C MET A 101 9.08 -4.44 14.33
N LEU A 102 9.86 -3.86 15.23
CA LEU A 102 11.23 -3.46 14.94
C LEU A 102 12.12 -4.69 14.93
N VAL A 103 12.91 -4.85 13.87
CA VAL A 103 13.84 -5.97 13.69
C VAL A 103 15.23 -5.44 13.42
N LYS A 104 16.24 -6.12 13.96
CA LYS A 104 17.65 -5.92 13.64
C LYS A 104 18.32 -7.28 13.51
N LYS A 105 18.98 -7.54 12.38
CA LYS A 105 19.71 -8.78 12.10
C LYS A 105 20.81 -8.55 11.04
N PRO A 106 21.85 -9.40 10.99
CA PRO A 106 23.04 -9.14 10.17
C PRO A 106 22.79 -9.24 8.66
N TYR A 107 21.74 -9.92 8.22
CA TYR A 107 21.50 -10.19 6.79
C TYR A 107 20.06 -9.87 6.38
N PRO A 108 19.84 -9.32 5.16
CA PRO A 108 18.53 -9.27 4.52
C PRO A 108 17.85 -10.64 4.47
N GLY A 109 16.52 -10.64 4.37
CA GLY A 109 15.69 -11.80 4.14
C GLY A 109 14.43 -11.80 5.00
N LYS A 110 13.59 -12.80 4.74
CA LYS A 110 12.27 -12.97 5.34
C LYS A 110 12.31 -13.07 6.86
N VAL A 111 11.36 -12.40 7.48
CA VAL A 111 10.99 -12.56 8.89
C VAL A 111 9.59 -13.14 8.95
N CYS A 112 9.37 -14.09 9.83
CA CYS A 112 8.08 -14.77 10.02
C CYS A 112 7.56 -14.54 11.44
N LEU A 113 6.25 -14.31 11.54
CA LEU A 113 5.49 -14.43 12.77
C LEU A 113 4.48 -15.56 12.61
N GLU A 114 4.49 -16.53 13.52
CA GLU A 114 3.36 -17.45 13.66
C GLU A 114 2.39 -16.93 14.72
N LEU A 115 1.14 -16.78 14.32
CA LEU A 115 0.04 -16.36 15.16
C LEU A 115 -0.77 -17.59 15.57
N GLN A 116 -1.04 -17.79 16.86
CA GLN A 116 -1.82 -18.92 17.35
C GLN A 116 -3.03 -18.51 18.20
N SER A 117 -4.18 -19.10 17.89
CA SER A 117 -5.45 -18.89 18.59
C SER A 117 -5.55 -19.72 19.87
N PRO A 118 -6.40 -19.33 20.83
CA PRO A 118 -6.68 -20.16 22.00
C PRO A 118 -7.31 -21.52 21.66
N SER A 119 -7.91 -21.66 20.48
CA SER A 119 -8.47 -22.91 19.96
C SER A 119 -7.43 -23.82 19.27
N GLY A 120 -6.17 -23.40 19.20
CA GLY A 120 -5.08 -24.19 18.62
C GLY A 120 -4.94 -24.10 17.10
N GLY A 121 -5.72 -23.24 16.43
CA GLY A 121 -5.46 -22.91 15.02
C GLY A 121 -4.36 -21.86 14.92
N SER A 122 -3.47 -22.00 13.94
CA SER A 122 -2.35 -21.09 13.72
C SER A 122 -2.21 -20.63 12.27
N SER A 123 -1.49 -19.54 12.06
CA SER A 123 -1.17 -19.02 10.73
C SER A 123 0.14 -18.23 10.76
N MET A 124 0.96 -18.39 9.72
CA MET A 124 2.22 -17.68 9.56
C MET A 124 2.03 -16.45 8.67
N ILE A 125 2.62 -15.33 9.06
CA ILE A 125 2.66 -14.08 8.30
C ILE A 125 4.11 -13.61 8.18
N TYR A 126 4.42 -12.90 7.09
CA TYR A 126 5.80 -12.61 6.71
C TYR A 126 6.00 -11.13 6.41
N ALA A 127 7.25 -10.67 6.59
CA ALA A 127 7.72 -9.36 6.14
C ALA A 127 9.20 -9.45 5.73
N GLU A 128 9.66 -8.57 4.85
CA GLU A 128 11.04 -8.55 4.37
C GLU A 128 11.91 -7.57 5.15
N TYR A 129 12.94 -8.10 5.81
CA TYR A 129 14.03 -7.31 6.35
C TYR A 129 15.11 -7.14 5.28
N THR A 130 15.58 -5.93 5.05
CA THR A 130 16.43 -5.63 3.89
C THR A 130 17.56 -4.65 4.21
N ALA A 131 17.71 -4.27 5.48
CA ALA A 131 18.91 -3.60 5.92
C ALA A 131 20.12 -4.53 5.73
N THR A 132 21.20 -3.97 5.18
CA THR A 132 22.46 -4.68 4.89
C THR A 132 23.57 -4.26 5.87
N ASP A 133 23.27 -3.31 6.73
CA ASP A 133 24.16 -2.67 7.69
C ASP A 133 23.81 -3.01 9.14
N ASP A 134 23.00 -4.05 9.35
CA ASP A 134 22.49 -4.43 10.67
C ASP A 134 21.77 -3.26 11.39
N SER A 135 21.09 -2.36 10.67
CA SER A 135 20.30 -1.29 11.30
C SER A 135 18.93 -1.79 11.78
N TRP A 136 18.34 -1.10 12.75
CA TRP A 136 16.94 -1.33 13.11
C TRP A 136 16.03 -0.98 11.93
N GLN A 137 15.10 -1.88 11.61
CA GLN A 137 14.09 -1.68 10.59
C GLN A 137 12.72 -2.00 11.17
N LYS A 138 11.76 -1.08 11.02
CA LYS A 138 10.35 -1.39 11.26
C LYS A 138 9.80 -2.27 10.15
N LEU A 139 9.36 -3.46 10.53
CA LEU A 139 8.64 -4.38 9.68
C LEU A 139 7.15 -4.30 9.99
N THR A 140 6.32 -4.51 8.98
CA THR A 140 4.88 -4.63 9.13
C THR A 140 4.42 -5.91 8.46
N PHE A 141 3.78 -6.74 9.24
CA PHE A 141 3.25 -8.05 8.90
C PHE A 141 1.74 -7.90 8.70
N PRO A 142 1.24 -8.10 7.48
CA PRO A 142 -0.20 -8.06 7.23
C PRO A 142 -0.88 -9.30 7.82
N ILE A 143 -2.03 -9.12 8.47
CA ILE A 143 -2.88 -10.21 8.97
C ILE A 143 -3.84 -10.60 7.85
N ILE A 144 -3.37 -11.45 6.93
CA ILE A 144 -4.10 -11.88 5.72
C ILE A 144 -4.69 -13.27 5.96
N ASN A 145 -5.99 -13.46 5.70
CA ASN A 145 -6.62 -14.78 5.56
C ASN A 145 -6.05 -15.83 6.51
N VAL A 146 -5.87 -15.45 7.78
CA VAL A 146 -5.16 -16.23 8.80
C VAL A 146 -5.98 -17.48 9.11
N SER A 147 -5.84 -18.47 8.24
CA SER A 147 -6.65 -19.67 8.15
C SER A 147 -6.38 -20.48 9.40
N GLY A 148 -7.37 -20.55 10.30
CA GLY A 148 -7.22 -21.16 11.62
C GLY A 148 -7.35 -20.18 12.78
N LEU A 149 -7.24 -18.87 12.56
CA LEU A 149 -7.53 -17.86 13.59
C LEU A 149 -8.98 -17.37 13.52
N GLY A 150 -9.57 -17.14 12.34
CA GLY A 150 -10.97 -16.68 12.24
C GLY A 150 -11.30 -15.46 13.12
N ALA A 151 -12.53 -15.38 13.66
CA ALA A 151 -12.92 -14.39 14.68
C ALA A 151 -12.51 -14.82 16.11
N THR A 152 -11.51 -15.71 16.24
CA THR A 152 -11.01 -16.13 17.55
C THR A 152 -9.88 -15.20 18.00
N GLY A 153 -9.55 -15.27 19.30
CA GLY A 153 -8.48 -14.44 19.85
C GLY A 153 -7.08 -14.83 19.36
N LEU A 154 -6.09 -14.00 19.68
CA LEU A 154 -4.67 -14.31 19.58
C LEU A 154 -4.11 -14.47 20.99
N THR A 155 -3.57 -15.64 21.29
CA THR A 155 -2.98 -15.95 22.61
C THR A 155 -1.50 -16.26 22.53
N LYS A 156 -0.96 -16.50 21.33
CA LYS A 156 0.47 -16.73 21.15
C LYS A 156 1.00 -16.06 19.89
N ILE A 157 2.20 -15.51 20.00
CA ILE A 157 3.03 -15.07 18.88
C ILE A 157 4.37 -15.78 19.00
N LEU A 158 4.77 -16.48 17.95
CA LEU A 158 6.13 -16.95 17.74
C LEU A 158 6.80 -16.01 16.74
N VAL A 159 7.89 -15.38 17.16
CA VAL A 159 8.83 -14.73 16.25
C VAL A 159 9.85 -15.78 15.83
N GLU A 160 9.80 -16.22 14.57
CA GLU A 160 10.75 -17.21 14.06
C GLU A 160 12.09 -16.52 13.76
N ILE A 161 13.18 -17.16 14.16
CA ILE A 161 14.52 -16.70 13.78
C ILE A 161 14.80 -17.07 12.33
N HIS A 162 15.31 -16.08 11.58
CA HIS A 162 15.68 -16.10 10.16
C HIS A 162 15.68 -17.47 9.46
N ARG A 163 14.83 -17.58 8.44
CA ARG A 163 14.46 -18.84 7.79
C ARG A 163 15.42 -19.32 6.70
N GLU A 164 15.99 -18.43 5.88
CA GLU A 164 16.73 -18.78 4.65
C GLU A 164 17.66 -17.62 4.24
N ASP A 165 18.91 -17.88 3.82
CA ASP A 165 19.72 -16.85 3.14
C ASP A 165 19.17 -16.53 1.73
N GLU A 166 19.77 -15.57 1.03
CA GLU A 166 19.37 -15.14 -0.32
C GLU A 166 19.35 -16.27 -1.38
N ASN A 167 19.99 -17.41 -1.07
CA ASN A 167 20.19 -18.54 -1.97
C ASN A 167 19.37 -19.78 -1.57
N ASN A 168 18.48 -19.67 -0.58
CA ASN A 168 17.75 -20.81 -0.04
C ASN A 168 18.70 -21.92 0.47
N ASN A 169 19.86 -21.49 1.00
CA ASN A 169 20.88 -22.35 1.57
C ASN A 169 20.56 -22.62 3.05
N ASP A 170 20.61 -23.90 3.43
CA ASP A 170 20.43 -24.42 4.79
C ASP A 170 21.74 -24.49 5.58
N ASP A 171 22.89 -24.12 4.99
CA ASP A 171 24.16 -23.90 5.71
C ASP A 171 24.09 -22.60 6.53
N PHE A 172 23.58 -22.67 7.76
CA PHE A 172 23.51 -21.52 8.66
C PHE A 172 24.84 -21.29 9.42
N GLU A 173 25.39 -20.08 9.33
CA GLU A 173 26.34 -19.55 10.33
C GLU A 173 25.58 -19.12 11.60
N ASP A 174 26.29 -18.75 12.67
CA ASP A 174 25.68 -18.18 13.89
C ASP A 174 24.70 -17.06 13.50
N CYS A 175 23.43 -17.20 13.92
CA CYS A 175 22.38 -16.26 13.57
C CYS A 175 21.91 -15.53 14.82
N ILE A 176 21.96 -14.19 14.76
CA ILE A 176 21.37 -13.33 15.78
C ILE A 176 20.28 -12.47 15.17
N MET A 177 19.15 -12.39 15.85
CA MET A 177 18.06 -11.49 15.50
C MET A 177 17.55 -10.83 16.77
N TYR A 178 17.29 -9.52 16.67
CA TYR A 178 16.62 -8.74 17.68
C TYR A 178 15.23 -8.36 17.21
N ALA A 179 14.27 -8.36 18.13
CA ALA A 179 12.88 -7.98 17.89
C ALA A 179 12.39 -7.06 19.01
N ASP A 180 11.62 -6.04 18.64
CA ASP A 180 11.12 -5.04 19.58
C ASP A 180 9.84 -4.34 19.07
N GLU A 181 9.17 -3.57 19.94
CA GLU A 181 8.00 -2.73 19.63
C GLU A 181 6.93 -3.45 18.78
N ILE A 182 6.52 -4.65 19.25
CA ILE A 182 5.50 -5.47 18.58
C ILE A 182 4.13 -4.85 18.84
N THR A 183 3.46 -4.38 17.80
CA THR A 183 2.19 -3.65 17.90
C THR A 183 1.17 -4.16 16.90
N LEU A 184 -0.06 -4.48 17.33
CA LEU A 184 -1.18 -4.75 16.44
C LEU A 184 -1.90 -3.44 16.09
N HIS A 185 -2.32 -3.32 14.83
CA HIS A 185 -3.04 -2.16 14.30
C HIS A 185 -4.44 -2.57 13.81
N LYS A 186 -5.49 -1.81 14.17
CA LYS A 186 -6.87 -2.09 13.68
C LYS A 186 -7.11 -1.66 12.24
N ALA A 187 -6.45 -0.59 11.84
CA ALA A 187 -6.46 -0.05 10.49
C ALA A 187 -5.01 0.12 10.02
N MET A 188 -4.77 0.04 8.71
CA MET A 188 -3.51 0.49 8.14
C MET A 188 -3.69 2.00 8.22
N PRO A 189 -2.87 2.72 9.01
CA PRO A 189 -3.21 4.08 9.43
C PRO A 189 -3.61 5.02 8.30
N GLU A 190 -3.16 4.80 7.07
CA GLU A 190 -3.70 5.32 5.82
C GLU A 190 -3.43 4.25 4.75
N PHE A 191 -4.33 4.03 3.77
CA PHE A 191 -3.91 3.28 2.59
C PHE A 191 -2.99 4.19 1.77
N GLY A 192 -1.69 3.93 1.89
CA GLY A 192 -0.63 4.57 1.13
C GLY A 192 0.47 3.56 0.81
N PHE A 193 0.94 3.60 -0.43
CA PHE A 193 2.12 2.90 -0.88
C PHE A 193 3.02 3.91 -1.59
N ASN A 194 4.24 4.07 -1.12
CA ASN A 194 5.22 5.05 -1.60
C ASN A 194 6.56 4.41 -2.01
N GLY A 195 6.58 3.09 -2.20
CA GLY A 195 7.78 2.34 -2.57
C GLY A 195 8.82 2.18 -1.45
N GLU A 196 8.96 3.18 -0.57
CA GLU A 196 9.86 3.20 0.59
C GLU A 196 9.39 2.30 1.72
N ASP A 197 8.08 2.27 1.88
CA ASP A 197 7.41 1.41 2.81
C ASP A 197 7.52 -0.02 2.27
N LYS A 198 8.63 -0.69 2.61
CA LYS A 198 8.79 -2.16 2.57
C LYS A 198 7.61 -2.87 3.27
N ILE A 199 6.90 -2.11 4.10
CA ILE A 199 5.65 -2.36 4.83
C ILE A 199 4.44 -2.60 3.91
N ALA A 200 4.49 -2.29 2.62
CA ALA A 200 3.50 -2.76 1.64
C ALA A 200 3.84 -4.14 1.04
N GLY A 201 4.51 -5.00 1.81
CA GLY A 201 4.95 -6.37 1.46
C GLY A 201 3.85 -7.37 1.08
N GLY A 202 2.69 -6.89 0.63
CA GLY A 202 1.62 -7.70 0.07
C GLY A 202 1.61 -7.76 -1.46
N TRP A 203 2.39 -6.93 -2.16
CA TRP A 203 2.42 -6.92 -3.62
C TRP A 203 3.15 -8.16 -4.15
N ILE A 204 2.37 -9.15 -4.56
CA ILE A 204 2.87 -10.34 -5.23
C ILE A 204 2.46 -10.32 -6.71
N PRO A 205 3.20 -10.98 -7.60
CA PRO A 205 2.83 -11.09 -9.00
C PRO A 205 1.44 -11.72 -9.19
N PHE A 206 0.76 -11.33 -10.26
CA PHE A 206 -0.57 -11.85 -10.63
C PHE A 206 -0.68 -11.98 -12.15
N PRO A 207 -1.28 -13.05 -12.71
CA PRO A 207 -1.51 -14.33 -12.06
C PRO A 207 -0.16 -15.00 -11.76
N GLY A 208 0.00 -15.54 -10.54
CA GLY A 208 1.25 -16.16 -10.12
C GLY A 208 1.27 -16.38 -8.61
N ASP A 209 2.19 -17.23 -8.16
CA ASP A 209 2.57 -17.29 -6.75
C ASP A 209 3.73 -16.33 -6.47
N GLU A 210 4.06 -16.19 -5.18
CA GLU A 210 5.10 -15.31 -4.64
C GLU A 210 6.50 -15.59 -5.22
N PHE A 211 6.70 -16.71 -5.91
CA PHE A 211 7.99 -17.12 -6.48
C PHE A 211 8.22 -16.63 -7.91
N SER A 212 7.18 -16.11 -8.57
CA SER A 212 7.37 -15.55 -9.91
C SER A 212 8.13 -14.22 -9.80
N ARG A 213 9.30 -14.12 -10.45
CA ARG A 213 10.14 -12.90 -10.43
C ARG A 213 9.58 -11.78 -11.35
N LYS A 214 8.25 -11.64 -11.43
CA LYS A 214 7.56 -10.70 -12.31
C LYS A 214 6.95 -9.49 -11.58
N ALA A 215 7.09 -9.41 -10.27
CA ALA A 215 6.79 -8.22 -9.49
C ALA A 215 7.70 -8.16 -8.25
N GLY A 216 8.03 -6.96 -7.79
CA GLY A 216 8.82 -6.76 -6.57
C GLY A 216 9.19 -5.31 -6.34
N ILE A 217 9.66 -4.99 -5.12
CA ILE A 217 10.14 -3.64 -4.79
C ILE A 217 11.59 -3.48 -5.27
N VAL A 218 11.87 -2.44 -6.04
CA VAL A 218 13.19 -2.17 -6.64
C VAL A 218 13.58 -0.71 -6.46
N ASP A 219 14.84 -0.36 -6.75
CA ASP A 219 15.26 1.04 -6.89
C ASP A 219 14.40 1.78 -7.92
N ASN A 220 13.94 2.99 -7.55
CA ASN A 220 13.24 3.86 -8.48
C ASN A 220 14.18 4.17 -9.67
N PRO A 221 13.81 3.78 -10.90
CA PRO A 221 14.68 3.92 -12.07
C PRO A 221 14.86 5.38 -12.51
N ASP A 222 14.03 6.29 -12.00
CA ASP A 222 14.03 7.70 -12.38
C ASP A 222 13.48 8.55 -11.22
N LYS A 223 14.39 9.10 -10.41
CA LYS A 223 14.06 9.93 -9.25
C LYS A 223 13.90 11.42 -9.61
N THR A 224 13.66 11.70 -10.89
CA THR A 224 13.48 13.06 -11.39
C THR A 224 12.00 13.36 -11.65
N GLY A 225 11.62 14.63 -11.56
CA GLY A 225 10.24 15.04 -11.82
C GLY A 225 9.31 14.85 -10.61
N ILE A 226 8.14 14.27 -10.85
CA ILE A 226 7.07 14.19 -9.84
C ILE A 226 7.25 13.07 -8.81
N ASN A 227 8.06 12.05 -9.13
CA ASN A 227 8.36 10.95 -8.22
C ASN A 227 9.83 11.00 -7.81
N ALA A 228 10.08 11.32 -6.54
CA ALA A 228 11.43 11.48 -5.98
C ALA A 228 11.78 10.41 -4.93
N THR A 229 10.95 9.39 -4.78
CA THR A 229 11.19 8.23 -3.92
C THR A 229 12.44 7.47 -4.38
N ASP A 230 13.10 6.78 -3.46
CA ASP A 230 14.23 5.91 -3.70
C ASP A 230 13.82 4.53 -4.24
N LYS A 231 12.61 4.05 -3.95
CA LYS A 231 12.11 2.72 -4.27
C LYS A 231 10.73 2.80 -4.92
N CYS A 232 10.34 1.75 -5.64
CA CYS A 232 9.00 1.63 -6.23
C CYS A 232 8.64 0.16 -6.49
N LEU A 233 7.37 -0.13 -6.78
CA LEU A 233 6.93 -1.45 -7.25
C LEU A 233 7.29 -1.60 -8.73
N TRP A 234 8.05 -2.64 -9.06
CA TRP A 234 8.32 -3.07 -10.42
C TRP A 234 7.45 -4.26 -10.79
N ILE A 235 7.01 -4.29 -12.04
CA ILE A 235 6.22 -5.36 -12.65
C ILE A 235 6.75 -5.63 -14.05
N LYS A 236 6.97 -6.91 -14.38
CA LYS A 236 7.35 -7.37 -15.71
C LYS A 236 6.12 -7.81 -16.49
N ARG A 237 5.98 -7.31 -17.72
CA ARG A 237 4.99 -7.76 -18.70
C ARG A 237 5.68 -8.33 -19.93
N GLU A 238 5.29 -9.53 -20.35
CA GLU A 238 5.88 -10.28 -21.46
C GLU A 238 4.83 -10.65 -22.52
N LYS A 239 5.31 -10.99 -23.73
CA LYS A 239 4.45 -11.57 -24.77
C LYS A 239 3.82 -12.86 -24.23
N GLY A 240 2.50 -12.96 -24.31
CA GLY A 240 1.76 -14.14 -23.88
C GLY A 240 1.16 -14.03 -22.49
N ASP A 241 1.49 -12.98 -21.74
CA ASP A 241 0.86 -12.70 -20.45
C ASP A 241 -0.63 -12.37 -20.63
N GLU A 242 -1.44 -12.76 -19.65
CA GLU A 242 -2.86 -12.42 -19.60
C GLU A 242 -3.04 -10.89 -19.52
N VAL A 243 -4.14 -10.38 -20.08
CA VAL A 243 -4.52 -8.95 -20.03
C VAL A 243 -4.55 -8.39 -18.61
N PHE A 244 -4.92 -9.22 -17.64
CA PHE A 244 -5.02 -8.86 -16.22
C PHE A 244 -3.71 -9.06 -15.44
N SER A 245 -2.61 -9.40 -16.11
CA SER A 245 -1.34 -9.63 -15.42
C SER A 245 -0.76 -8.35 -14.84
N GLY A 246 -0.20 -8.45 -13.64
CA GLY A 246 0.48 -7.39 -12.94
C GLY A 246 0.82 -7.83 -11.53
N ALA A 247 0.24 -7.18 -10.52
CA ALA A 247 0.47 -7.49 -9.12
C ALA A 247 -0.83 -7.45 -8.32
N ILE A 248 -0.88 -8.14 -7.18
CA ILE A 248 -2.03 -8.16 -6.28
C ILE A 248 -1.56 -7.85 -4.86
N ASN A 249 -2.37 -7.08 -4.14
CA ASN A 249 -2.23 -6.85 -2.71
C ASN A 249 -3.57 -7.19 -2.03
N ARG A 250 -3.55 -8.10 -1.05
CA ARG A 250 -4.76 -8.62 -0.36
C ARG A 250 -4.95 -8.05 1.05
N ASN A 251 -4.14 -7.05 1.41
CA ASN A 251 -3.88 -6.72 2.81
C ASN A 251 -4.52 -5.40 3.20
N LEU A 252 -5.56 -5.01 2.47
CA LEU A 252 -6.23 -3.75 2.67
C LEU A 252 -7.36 -3.96 3.67
N LYS A 253 -7.64 -2.93 4.45
CA LYS A 253 -8.82 -2.92 5.32
C LYS A 253 -9.36 -1.51 5.37
N VAL A 254 -9.95 -1.11 4.24
CA VAL A 254 -10.58 0.20 4.11
C VAL A 254 -12.06 -0.01 4.35
N THR A 255 -12.51 0.31 5.56
CA THR A 255 -13.89 0.04 6.01
C THR A 255 -14.89 1.08 5.53
N ASP A 256 -14.44 2.28 5.18
CA ASP A 256 -15.30 3.32 4.61
C ASP A 256 -14.65 3.95 3.36
N LEU A 257 -15.05 3.46 2.19
CA LEU A 257 -14.64 4.02 0.90
C LEU A 257 -15.42 5.30 0.55
N ASN A 258 -16.56 5.56 1.18
CA ASN A 258 -17.38 6.74 0.88
C ASN A 258 -16.71 8.03 1.34
N SER A 259 -15.76 7.92 2.26
CA SER A 259 -14.88 9.00 2.70
C SER A 259 -13.82 9.38 1.66
N PHE A 260 -13.80 8.77 0.47
CA PHE A 260 -12.83 9.02 -0.59
C PHE A 260 -13.50 9.15 -1.97
N LYS A 261 -12.83 9.82 -2.90
CA LYS A 261 -13.35 10.05 -4.27
C LYS A 261 -12.57 9.31 -5.35
N CYS A 262 -11.32 8.95 -5.08
CA CYS A 262 -10.48 8.23 -6.01
C CYS A 262 -9.34 7.49 -5.32
N LEU A 263 -8.69 6.63 -6.09
CA LEU A 263 -7.30 6.23 -5.86
C LEU A 263 -6.39 7.05 -6.79
N THR A 264 -5.26 7.50 -6.29
CA THR A 264 -4.20 8.07 -7.13
C THR A 264 -3.01 7.14 -7.15
N MET A 265 -2.29 7.06 -8.28
CA MET A 265 -1.12 6.19 -8.43
C MET A 265 -0.13 6.80 -9.41
N MET A 266 1.15 6.85 -9.09
CA MET A 266 2.17 7.18 -10.08
C MET A 266 2.58 5.92 -10.86
N VAL A 267 2.68 6.07 -12.18
CA VAL A 267 3.07 4.98 -13.08
C VAL A 267 4.14 5.49 -14.04
N LYS A 268 5.12 4.63 -14.37
CA LYS A 268 6.09 4.83 -15.43
C LYS A 268 6.22 3.55 -16.24
N LYS A 269 6.02 3.64 -17.55
CA LYS A 269 6.22 2.54 -18.51
C LYS A 269 6.59 3.03 -19.92
N SER A 270 7.14 2.14 -20.73
CA SER A 270 7.70 2.45 -22.06
C SER A 270 6.67 2.55 -23.18
N VAL A 271 5.38 2.30 -22.91
CA VAL A 271 4.29 2.43 -23.91
C VAL A 271 3.05 3.08 -23.31
N ALA A 272 2.29 3.80 -24.14
CA ALA A 272 1.00 4.38 -23.73
C ALA A 272 -0.06 3.28 -23.55
N GLY A 273 -1.17 3.61 -22.88
CA GLY A 273 -2.35 2.76 -22.80
C GLY A 273 -2.79 2.44 -21.36
N PRO A 274 -3.87 1.68 -21.22
CA PRO A 274 -4.64 1.62 -19.98
C PRO A 274 -3.90 0.91 -18.86
N VAL A 275 -4.14 1.40 -17.65
CA VAL A 275 -3.79 0.77 -16.38
C VAL A 275 -5.08 0.59 -15.60
N SER A 276 -5.30 -0.58 -15.01
CA SER A 276 -6.51 -0.85 -14.22
C SER A 276 -6.19 -1.30 -12.80
N LEU A 277 -7.09 -0.97 -11.88
CA LEU A 277 -7.16 -1.51 -10.54
C LEU A 277 -8.47 -2.27 -10.40
N GLU A 278 -8.42 -3.56 -10.06
CA GLU A 278 -9.59 -4.30 -9.60
C GLU A 278 -9.62 -4.27 -8.07
N LEU A 279 -10.65 -3.63 -7.55
CA LEU A 279 -10.95 -3.53 -6.13
C LEU A 279 -11.86 -4.69 -5.75
N GLN A 280 -11.58 -5.37 -4.64
CA GLN A 280 -12.47 -6.42 -4.14
C GLN A 280 -12.71 -6.31 -2.64
N SER A 281 -13.92 -6.67 -2.24
CA SER A 281 -14.31 -6.75 -0.83
C SER A 281 -13.76 -8.02 -0.15
N PRO A 282 -13.86 -8.11 1.18
CA PRO A 282 -13.54 -9.35 1.88
C PRO A 282 -14.26 -10.56 1.29
N GLY A 283 -13.53 -11.68 1.20
CA GLY A 283 -14.04 -12.92 0.60
C GLY A 283 -14.29 -12.83 -0.92
N GLU A 284 -13.83 -11.77 -1.57
CA GLU A 284 -14.04 -11.51 -3.00
C GLU A 284 -15.52 -11.37 -3.41
N GLU A 285 -16.41 -11.05 -2.47
CA GLU A 285 -17.87 -11.03 -2.70
C GLU A 285 -18.31 -9.94 -3.68
N LYS A 286 -17.64 -8.78 -3.65
CA LYS A 286 -17.87 -7.64 -4.52
C LYS A 286 -16.57 -7.28 -5.23
N LYS A 287 -16.67 -6.94 -6.51
CA LYS A 287 -15.53 -6.59 -7.37
C LYS A 287 -15.86 -5.37 -8.21
N GLN A 288 -14.91 -4.45 -8.36
CA GLN A 288 -15.04 -3.27 -9.21
C GLN A 288 -13.71 -3.00 -9.91
N ILE A 289 -13.74 -2.84 -11.23
CA ILE A 289 -12.59 -2.41 -12.00
C ILE A 289 -12.66 -0.90 -12.20
N LEU A 290 -11.53 -0.22 -11.96
CA LEU A 290 -11.28 1.17 -12.26
C LEU A 290 -10.12 1.26 -13.27
N THR A 291 -10.21 2.16 -14.24
CA THR A 291 -9.19 2.28 -15.31
C THR A 291 -8.77 3.74 -15.46
N ALA A 292 -7.49 3.96 -15.71
CA ALA A 292 -6.91 5.25 -16.05
C ALA A 292 -5.93 5.10 -17.22
N GLU A 293 -5.81 6.15 -18.03
CA GLU A 293 -4.95 6.16 -19.22
C GLU A 293 -3.56 6.71 -18.90
N TYR A 294 -2.53 5.93 -19.21
CA TYR A 294 -1.15 6.39 -19.21
C TYR A 294 -0.74 6.87 -20.60
N THR A 295 -0.31 8.11 -20.71
CA THR A 295 0.00 8.80 -21.96
C THR A 295 1.43 9.36 -22.00
N GLU A 296 2.07 9.58 -20.86
CA GLU A 296 3.42 10.15 -20.78
C GLU A 296 4.52 9.09 -20.92
N VAL A 297 4.62 8.48 -22.10
CA VAL A 297 5.58 7.40 -22.39
C VAL A 297 7.00 7.68 -21.85
N GLY A 298 7.52 6.73 -21.08
CA GLY A 298 8.84 6.79 -20.47
C GLY A 298 8.98 7.78 -19.31
N LYS A 299 7.92 8.41 -18.81
CA LYS A 299 7.97 9.37 -17.68
C LYS A 299 7.02 8.95 -16.56
N TRP A 300 7.26 9.44 -15.36
CA TRP A 300 6.31 9.28 -14.27
C TRP A 300 5.06 10.13 -14.55
N GLN A 301 3.89 9.48 -14.50
CA GLN A 301 2.58 10.12 -14.61
C GLN A 301 1.73 9.75 -13.40
N LYS A 302 1.12 10.74 -12.76
CA LYS A 302 0.09 10.50 -11.73
C LYS A 302 -1.24 10.18 -12.41
N LEU A 303 -1.74 8.99 -12.18
CA LEU A 303 -3.03 8.48 -12.62
C LEU A 303 -4.09 8.65 -11.53
N TYR A 304 -5.34 8.84 -11.96
CA TYR A 304 -6.50 9.01 -11.09
C TYR A 304 -7.57 7.98 -11.45
N PHE A 305 -7.92 7.14 -10.48
CA PHE A 305 -8.95 6.11 -10.59
C PHE A 305 -10.18 6.59 -9.84
N THR A 306 -11.10 7.22 -10.56
CA THR A 306 -12.29 7.85 -9.96
C THR A 306 -13.25 6.78 -9.43
N PHE A 307 -13.75 6.97 -8.23
CA PHE A 307 -14.73 6.06 -7.63
C PHE A 307 -16.13 6.33 -8.20
N PRO A 308 -16.86 5.29 -8.63
CA PRO A 308 -18.27 5.43 -8.93
C PRO A 308 -19.07 5.66 -7.64
N ASP A 309 -20.28 6.20 -7.80
CA ASP A 309 -21.27 6.19 -6.73
C ASP A 309 -21.49 4.74 -6.25
N ASN A 310 -21.55 4.55 -4.93
CA ASN A 310 -21.76 3.24 -4.31
C ASN A 310 -20.69 2.19 -4.70
N LEU A 311 -19.42 2.60 -4.71
CA LEU A 311 -18.27 1.71 -4.94
C LEU A 311 -18.36 0.46 -4.05
N LEU A 312 -18.15 -0.72 -4.65
CA LEU A 312 -18.27 -2.04 -4.01
C LEU A 312 -19.61 -2.26 -3.29
N GLU A 313 -20.68 -1.56 -3.70
CA GLU A 313 -21.98 -1.57 -3.01
C GLU A 313 -21.88 -1.17 -1.53
N GLY A 314 -20.90 -0.33 -1.17
CA GLY A 314 -20.63 0.08 0.20
C GLY A 314 -19.87 -0.94 1.04
N ALA A 315 -19.45 -2.07 0.47
CA ALA A 315 -18.61 -3.04 1.16
C ALA A 315 -17.18 -2.50 1.38
N PRO A 316 -16.47 -2.95 2.44
CA PRO A 316 -15.06 -2.62 2.64
C PRO A 316 -14.19 -3.05 1.46
N LEU A 317 -13.06 -2.37 1.23
CA LEU A 317 -12.01 -2.83 0.32
C LEU A 317 -10.97 -3.66 1.08
N GLN A 318 -10.67 -4.85 0.55
CA GLN A 318 -9.62 -5.75 1.06
C GLN A 318 -8.52 -6.04 0.05
N ILE A 319 -8.86 -6.16 -1.23
CA ILE A 319 -7.92 -6.62 -2.26
C ILE A 319 -7.85 -5.59 -3.38
N ILE A 320 -6.64 -5.27 -3.82
CA ILE A 320 -6.38 -4.59 -5.10
C ILE A 320 -5.58 -5.54 -6.00
N ILE A 321 -6.07 -5.74 -7.22
CA ILE A 321 -5.27 -6.28 -8.33
C ILE A 321 -4.90 -5.12 -9.24
N LEU A 322 -3.61 -4.86 -9.35
CA LEU A 322 -3.03 -3.94 -10.30
C LEU A 322 -2.79 -4.65 -11.63
N GLN A 323 -3.54 -4.24 -12.64
CA GLN A 323 -3.38 -4.67 -14.03
C GLN A 323 -2.54 -3.60 -14.75
N ALA A 324 -1.23 -3.80 -14.73
CA ALA A 324 -0.23 -2.76 -15.04
C ALA A 324 -0.26 -2.28 -16.51
N HIS A 325 -0.79 -3.09 -17.43
CA HIS A 325 -1.04 -2.71 -18.81
C HIS A 325 -2.13 -3.56 -19.46
N VAL A 326 -3.33 -3.02 -19.62
CA VAL A 326 -4.50 -3.79 -20.07
C VAL A 326 -4.56 -3.86 -21.60
N VAL A 327 -3.54 -4.48 -22.18
CA VAL A 327 -3.45 -4.82 -23.61
C VAL A 327 -3.23 -6.32 -23.73
N ASP A 328 -3.89 -6.93 -24.70
CA ASP A 328 -3.76 -8.35 -24.97
C ASP A 328 -2.44 -8.62 -25.68
N THR A 329 -1.41 -8.90 -24.88
CA THR A 329 -0.08 -9.18 -25.40
C THR A 329 -0.03 -10.47 -26.22
N LYS A 330 -1.00 -11.39 -26.11
CA LYS A 330 -1.02 -12.62 -26.91
C LYS A 330 -1.33 -12.28 -28.37
N GLU A 331 -2.35 -11.47 -28.58
CA GLU A 331 -2.87 -11.11 -29.90
C GLU A 331 -2.22 -9.83 -30.49
N ASP A 332 -1.47 -9.07 -29.69
CA ASP A 332 -0.73 -7.89 -30.17
C ASP A 332 0.64 -8.26 -30.76
N ASP A 333 0.72 -8.39 -32.09
CA ASP A 333 1.97 -8.67 -32.82
C ASP A 333 3.03 -7.57 -32.66
N THR A 334 2.66 -6.38 -32.20
CA THR A 334 3.60 -5.28 -31.96
C THR A 334 4.26 -5.37 -30.57
N PHE A 335 3.72 -6.19 -29.67
CA PHE A 335 4.30 -6.45 -28.35
C PHE A 335 5.40 -7.52 -28.45
N THR A 336 6.59 -7.14 -28.90
CA THR A 336 7.68 -8.10 -29.14
C THR A 336 8.70 -8.20 -28.02
N GLU A 337 8.86 -7.15 -27.22
CA GLU A 337 9.86 -7.08 -26.15
C GLU A 337 9.18 -7.00 -24.77
N PRO A 338 9.76 -7.63 -23.72
CA PRO A 338 9.27 -7.47 -22.36
C PRO A 338 9.28 -6.01 -21.92
N MET A 339 8.21 -5.59 -21.26
CA MET A 339 8.06 -4.24 -20.72
C MET A 339 8.18 -4.26 -19.20
N ASP A 340 8.98 -3.34 -18.67
CA ASP A 340 9.00 -3.00 -17.26
C ASP A 340 7.98 -1.88 -16.97
N VAL A 341 7.14 -2.11 -15.97
CA VAL A 341 6.19 -1.12 -15.44
C VAL A 341 6.58 -0.83 -14.01
N TYR A 342 6.70 0.45 -13.69
CA TYR A 342 7.01 0.93 -12.35
C TYR A 342 5.80 1.66 -11.80
N VAL A 343 5.46 1.38 -10.55
CA VAL A 343 4.31 1.92 -9.85
C VAL A 343 4.74 2.43 -8.49
N ASP A 344 4.20 3.57 -8.12
CA ASP A 344 4.51 4.20 -6.85
C ASP A 344 3.38 5.12 -6.39
N GLU A 345 3.49 5.67 -5.20
CA GLU A 345 2.62 6.74 -4.68
C GLU A 345 1.12 6.42 -4.88
N LEU A 346 0.72 5.21 -4.49
CA LEU A 346 -0.64 4.70 -4.56
C LEU A 346 -1.39 5.01 -3.25
N TYR A 347 -2.38 5.88 -3.31
CA TYR A 347 -3.14 6.35 -2.15
C TYR A 347 -4.63 6.46 -2.42
N LEU A 348 -5.42 6.33 -1.35
CA LEU A 348 -6.78 6.84 -1.33
C LEU A 348 -6.74 8.36 -1.24
N SER A 349 -7.58 9.03 -2.03
CA SER A 349 -7.61 10.49 -2.03
C SER A 349 -9.02 11.07 -2.04
N ASN A 350 -9.15 12.16 -1.30
CA ASN A 350 -10.27 13.09 -1.34
C ASN A 350 -10.06 14.25 -2.30
N ASP A 351 -8.86 14.34 -2.89
CA ASP A 351 -8.61 15.26 -3.98
C ASP A 351 -9.72 15.02 -4.98
N ALA A 352 -10.54 16.05 -5.17
CA ALA A 352 -11.45 16.05 -6.27
C ALA A 352 -10.56 15.84 -7.50
N VAL A 353 -10.69 14.69 -8.16
CA VAL A 353 -10.38 14.65 -9.58
C VAL A 353 -11.31 15.70 -10.15
N SER A 354 -10.78 16.89 -10.37
CA SER A 354 -11.23 17.73 -11.46
C SER A 354 -10.97 16.81 -12.64
N ILE A 355 -11.94 15.99 -13.03
CA ILE A 355 -11.82 15.23 -14.26
C ILE A 355 -11.62 16.34 -15.28
N PRO A 356 -10.44 16.47 -15.94
CA PRO A 356 -10.48 17.07 -17.23
C PRO A 356 -11.29 16.04 -18.00
N LEU A 357 -12.57 16.32 -18.17
CA LEU A 357 -13.41 15.64 -19.12
C LEU A 357 -12.86 16.06 -20.48
N LEU A 358 -11.64 15.62 -20.80
CA LEU A 358 -10.76 16.22 -21.78
C LEU A 358 -10.97 17.75 -21.89
N SER A 359 -10.87 18.50 -20.78
CA SER A 359 -10.53 19.92 -20.97
C SER A 359 -9.03 19.94 -21.19
N LYS A 360 -8.63 19.85 -22.46
CA LYS A 360 -7.48 20.63 -22.95
C LYS A 360 -7.52 21.98 -22.22
N ASP A 361 -6.36 22.53 -21.86
CA ASP A 361 -6.20 23.91 -21.40
C ASP A 361 -7.29 24.83 -21.96
N PRO A 362 -7.83 25.81 -21.21
CA PRO A 362 -8.89 26.68 -21.67
C PRO A 362 -8.40 27.47 -22.88
N ASN A 363 -8.53 26.85 -24.05
CA ASN A 363 -8.51 27.48 -25.32
C ASN A 363 -9.63 28.51 -25.25
N GLU A 364 -9.28 29.74 -25.62
CA GLU A 364 -10.21 30.86 -25.55
C GLU A 364 -11.51 30.47 -26.29
N ILE A 365 -12.64 30.53 -25.59
CA ILE A 365 -13.92 30.17 -26.18
C ILE A 365 -14.27 31.23 -27.21
N VAL A 366 -14.25 30.84 -28.49
CA VAL A 366 -14.54 31.74 -29.61
C VAL A 366 -16.01 31.76 -29.98
N LYS A 367 -16.78 30.74 -29.55
CA LYS A 367 -18.22 30.63 -29.85
C LYS A 367 -18.97 29.85 -28.79
N THR A 368 -20.14 30.32 -28.38
CA THR A 368 -21.09 29.56 -27.54
C THR A 368 -22.44 29.47 -28.22
N GLU A 369 -23.08 28.30 -28.21
CA GLU A 369 -24.38 28.02 -28.82
C GLU A 369 -25.31 27.43 -27.75
N ILE A 370 -26.58 27.84 -27.73
CA ILE A 370 -27.59 27.30 -26.82
C ILE A 370 -28.64 26.57 -27.65
N TYR A 371 -28.95 25.33 -27.27
CA TYR A 371 -29.96 24.48 -27.88
C TYR A 371 -31.06 24.14 -26.89
N ASP A 372 -32.29 23.99 -27.37
CA ASP A 372 -33.38 23.43 -26.57
C ASP A 372 -33.26 21.90 -26.43
N VAL A 373 -34.11 21.29 -25.59
CA VAL A 373 -34.11 19.83 -25.39
C VAL A 373 -34.43 19.00 -26.63
N ARG A 374 -34.93 19.63 -27.71
CA ARG A 374 -35.20 18.98 -28.99
C ARG A 374 -33.99 19.08 -29.94
N GLY A 375 -32.92 19.74 -29.51
CA GLY A 375 -31.71 19.97 -30.31
C GLY A 375 -31.83 21.13 -31.29
N MET A 376 -32.84 22.00 -31.16
CA MET A 376 -32.95 23.20 -31.99
C MET A 376 -32.07 24.32 -31.44
N LEU A 377 -31.28 24.96 -32.31
CA LEU A 377 -30.47 26.11 -31.93
C LEU A 377 -31.37 27.30 -31.55
N VAL A 378 -31.18 27.80 -30.34
CA VAL A 378 -31.91 28.93 -29.76
C VAL A 378 -31.10 30.23 -29.89
N LYS A 379 -29.80 30.18 -29.59
CA LYS A 379 -28.95 31.38 -29.59
C LYS A 379 -27.47 31.06 -29.81
N THR A 380 -26.71 32.05 -30.28
CA THR A 380 -25.26 31.97 -30.47
C THR A 380 -24.60 33.24 -29.92
N PHE A 381 -23.43 33.08 -29.31
CA PHE A 381 -22.57 34.12 -28.75
C PHE A 381 -21.15 33.97 -29.31
N GLY A 382 -20.49 35.08 -29.56
CA GLY A 382 -19.10 35.14 -29.99
C GLY A 382 -18.09 35.21 -28.84
N MET A 383 -16.82 35.31 -29.21
CA MET A 383 -15.69 35.46 -28.31
C MET A 383 -15.85 36.69 -27.40
N GLY A 384 -15.79 36.50 -26.08
CA GLY A 384 -15.89 37.58 -25.09
C GLY A 384 -17.31 38.12 -24.84
N GLU A 385 -18.35 37.58 -25.49
CA GLU A 385 -19.73 37.94 -25.20
C GLU A 385 -20.23 37.22 -23.94
N GLU A 386 -20.88 37.96 -23.04
CA GLU A 386 -21.43 37.41 -21.80
C GLU A 386 -22.65 36.52 -22.11
N VAL A 387 -22.56 35.24 -21.72
CA VAL A 387 -23.63 34.27 -21.93
C VAL A 387 -24.68 34.46 -20.84
N SER A 388 -25.81 35.07 -21.19
CA SER A 388 -26.95 35.31 -20.28
C SER A 388 -28.17 34.44 -20.63
N ALA A 389 -28.82 33.93 -19.58
CA ALA A 389 -30.06 33.15 -19.64
C ALA A 389 -31.35 34.01 -19.54
N ASP A 390 -31.22 35.33 -19.44
CA ASP A 390 -32.31 36.24 -19.01
C ASP A 390 -33.49 36.31 -19.99
N ASN A 391 -33.36 35.77 -21.20
CA ASN A 391 -34.41 35.71 -22.22
C ASN A 391 -34.77 34.28 -22.66
N LEU A 392 -34.33 33.27 -21.91
CA LEU A 392 -34.75 31.89 -22.12
C LEU A 392 -36.02 31.62 -21.30
N GLU A 393 -36.95 30.84 -21.84
CA GLU A 393 -38.09 30.36 -21.04
C GLU A 393 -37.60 29.45 -19.91
N GLN A 394 -38.45 29.22 -18.90
CA GLN A 394 -38.12 28.28 -17.82
C GLN A 394 -37.94 26.88 -18.41
N GLY A 395 -36.79 26.25 -18.18
CA GLY A 395 -36.50 24.97 -18.80
C GLY A 395 -35.04 24.54 -18.77
N ILE A 396 -34.80 23.42 -19.43
CA ILE A 396 -33.48 22.81 -19.60
C ILE A 396 -32.97 23.15 -20.99
N TYR A 397 -31.72 23.61 -21.07
CA TYR A 397 -31.03 23.91 -22.31
C TYR A 397 -29.67 23.21 -22.34
N VAL A 398 -29.17 23.02 -23.55
CA VAL A 398 -27.84 22.48 -23.82
C VAL A 398 -26.97 23.62 -24.32
N VAL A 399 -25.88 23.90 -23.62
CA VAL A 399 -24.90 24.91 -24.01
C VAL A 399 -23.71 24.22 -24.66
N ARG A 400 -23.38 24.57 -25.88
CA ARG A 400 -22.24 24.06 -26.64
C ARG A 400 -21.23 25.18 -26.81
N GLN A 401 -20.02 25.04 -26.28
CA GLN A 401 -18.96 26.02 -26.41
C GLN A 401 -17.89 25.48 -27.35
N ILE A 402 -17.43 26.31 -28.28
CA ILE A 402 -16.39 25.98 -29.26
C ILE A 402 -15.17 26.85 -28.96
N ASP A 403 -14.03 26.18 -28.84
CA ASP A 403 -12.76 26.82 -28.57
C ASP A 403 -12.05 27.28 -29.87
N GLN A 404 -10.97 28.06 -29.75
CA GLN A 404 -10.19 28.55 -30.89
C GLN A 404 -9.60 27.45 -31.80
N ASP A 405 -9.44 26.23 -31.27
CA ASP A 405 -8.96 25.06 -32.00
C ASP A 405 -10.11 24.33 -32.74
N GLY A 406 -11.36 24.77 -32.56
CA GLY A 406 -12.56 24.16 -33.14
C GLY A 406 -13.16 23.00 -32.34
N ASN A 407 -12.66 22.73 -31.13
CA ASN A 407 -13.19 21.68 -30.26
C ASN A 407 -14.46 22.18 -29.57
N ALA A 408 -15.46 21.30 -29.46
CA ALA A 408 -16.74 21.64 -28.83
C ALA A 408 -16.93 20.92 -27.49
N THR A 409 -17.24 21.66 -26.44
CA THR A 409 -17.69 21.15 -25.14
C THR A 409 -19.18 21.40 -24.96
N VAL A 410 -19.86 20.56 -24.19
CA VAL A 410 -21.31 20.64 -24.00
C VAL A 410 -21.66 20.56 -22.52
N THR A 411 -22.46 21.49 -22.03
CA THR A 411 -22.93 21.57 -20.64
C THR A 411 -24.44 21.78 -20.58
N LYS A 412 -25.04 21.49 -19.43
CA LYS A 412 -26.48 21.65 -19.20
C LYS A 412 -26.74 22.98 -18.48
N LEU A 413 -27.62 23.81 -19.02
CA LEU A 413 -28.10 25.04 -18.40
C LEU A 413 -29.55 24.82 -17.93
N MET A 414 -29.84 25.16 -16.69
CA MET A 414 -31.19 25.13 -16.13
C MET A 414 -31.62 26.56 -15.83
N ASN A 415 -32.60 27.07 -16.59
CA ASN A 415 -33.18 28.37 -16.32
C ASN A 415 -34.43 28.18 -15.45
N LYS A 416 -34.39 28.71 -14.22
CA LYS A 416 -35.41 28.48 -13.18
C LYS A 416 -36.50 29.52 -13.21
#